data_AF-A0A1X2ZB50-F1
#
_entry.id   AF-A0A1X2ZB50-F1
#
_cell.length_a   1.000
_cell.length_b   1.000
_cell.length_c   1.000
_cell.angle_alpha   90.00
_cell.angle_beta   90.00
_cell.angle_gamma   90.00
#
_symmetry.space_group_name_H-M   'P 1'
#
loop_
_entity.id
_entity.type
_entity.pdbx_description
1 polymer ?
#
loop_
_entity_poly.entity_id
_entity_poly.type
_entity_poly.pdbx_seq_one_letter_code
_entity_poly.pdbx_strand_id
1 'polypeptide(L)'
;MIDSIVMYPLDVMPLELGLNVLGLSSPELLFKFVEGLQGFGDDVVLGDGSKTAVLTKSILYVGDCADIVDYNALFQKAAIKKIIDEFDVDKLTRVLELQVELKTLIQDEIWDDDLPLEISSSLDLKTAISMAKLRVDVSSVGSLFDKIQMVVDTAGALAENRMLVTLHTTQYCNNDQLIYLHRDLLKNGMQLLDLECCNKRVTLTEGRSHYVDGDYVQFS
;
A
#
# COMPACT_ATOMS: atom_id res chain seq x y z
N MET A 1 -10.22 -10.92 -6.62
CA MET A 1 -8.96 -10.93 -5.86
C MET A 1 -7.98 -11.72 -6.69
N ILE A 2 -6.71 -11.32 -6.72
CA ILE A 2 -5.76 -11.92 -7.66
C ILE A 2 -5.50 -13.38 -7.25
N ASP A 3 -5.86 -14.30 -8.14
CA ASP A 3 -5.75 -15.74 -7.87
C ASP A 3 -4.57 -16.39 -8.59
N SER A 4 -3.89 -15.65 -9.46
CA SER A 4 -2.78 -16.18 -10.24
C SER A 4 -1.93 -15.07 -10.86
N ILE A 5 -0.68 -15.44 -11.14
CA ILE A 5 0.30 -14.64 -11.86
C ILE A 5 1.00 -15.51 -12.91
N VAL A 6 1.28 -14.95 -14.08
CA VAL A 6 1.98 -15.65 -15.16
C VAL A 6 2.86 -14.68 -15.96
N MET A 7 3.98 -15.20 -16.47
CA MET A 7 4.86 -14.51 -17.39
C MET A 7 5.43 -15.52 -18.39
N TYR A 8 5.29 -15.29 -19.69
CA TYR A 8 5.79 -16.23 -20.69
C TYR A 8 7.33 -16.39 -20.58
N PRO A 9 7.89 -17.61 -20.65
CA PRO A 9 7.24 -18.89 -20.99
C PRO A 9 6.78 -19.72 -19.78
N LEU A 10 6.70 -19.14 -18.58
CA LEU A 10 6.32 -19.84 -17.36
C LEU A 10 4.83 -20.25 -17.39
N ASP A 11 4.52 -21.36 -16.73
CA ASP A 11 3.17 -21.76 -16.40
C ASP A 11 2.56 -20.84 -15.34
N VAL A 12 1.23 -20.86 -15.26
CA VAL A 12 0.45 -20.05 -14.32
C VAL A 12 0.76 -20.46 -12.88
N MET A 13 1.14 -19.49 -12.05
CA MET A 13 1.40 -19.67 -10.62
C MET A 13 0.20 -19.18 -9.81
N PRO A 14 -0.50 -20.07 -9.09
CA PRO A 14 -1.69 -19.70 -8.34
C PRO A 14 -1.35 -18.96 -7.05
N LEU A 15 -2.03 -17.85 -6.76
CA LEU A 15 -1.83 -17.02 -5.56
C LEU A 15 -3.01 -17.16 -4.59
N GLU A 16 -2.76 -16.89 -3.31
CA GLU A 16 -3.76 -16.97 -2.24
C GLU A 16 -3.77 -15.72 -1.36
N LEU A 17 -4.75 -15.61 -0.47
CA LEU A 17 -4.71 -14.64 0.62
C LEU A 17 -3.48 -14.85 1.52
N GLY A 18 -3.02 -13.77 2.15
CA GLY A 18 -1.83 -13.80 2.98
C GLY A 18 -0.54 -13.61 2.17
N LEU A 19 0.55 -14.14 2.73
CA LEU A 19 1.88 -14.11 2.13
C LEU A 19 2.03 -15.13 0.98
N ASN A 20 2.43 -14.62 -0.19
CA ASN A 20 2.88 -15.39 -1.36
C ASN A 20 4.32 -14.98 -1.67
N VAL A 21 5.18 -15.95 -1.92
CA VAL A 21 6.59 -15.72 -2.29
C VAL A 21 6.85 -16.31 -3.67
N LEU A 22 7.46 -15.53 -4.54
CA LEU A 22 7.96 -15.97 -5.84
C LEU A 22 9.48 -15.83 -5.87
N GLY A 23 10.16 -16.95 -5.67
CA GLY A 23 11.60 -17.07 -5.79
C GLY A 23 12.03 -17.27 -7.24
N LEU A 24 12.99 -16.47 -7.69
CA LEU A 24 13.52 -16.46 -9.04
C LEU A 24 15.03 -16.58 -8.97
N SER A 25 15.59 -17.63 -9.57
CA SER A 25 17.05 -17.82 -9.61
C SER A 25 17.75 -16.92 -10.62
N SER A 26 17.04 -16.48 -11.66
CA SER A 26 17.55 -15.56 -12.67
C SER A 26 17.23 -14.11 -12.29
N PRO A 27 18.24 -13.24 -12.12
CA PRO A 27 18.03 -11.81 -11.93
C PRO A 27 17.27 -11.16 -13.10
N GLU A 28 17.42 -11.68 -14.32
CA GLU A 28 16.69 -11.19 -15.50
C GLU A 28 15.18 -11.45 -15.35
N LEU A 29 14.79 -12.61 -14.83
CA LEU A 29 13.37 -12.90 -14.59
C LEU A 29 12.81 -12.01 -13.49
N LEU A 30 13.57 -11.81 -12.41
CA LEU A 30 13.16 -10.88 -11.36
C LEU A 30 12.94 -9.47 -11.92
N PHE A 31 13.88 -8.98 -12.74
CA PHE A 31 13.78 -7.68 -13.38
C PHE A 31 12.50 -7.54 -14.22
N LYS A 32 12.18 -8.54 -15.06
CA LYS A 32 10.95 -8.55 -15.87
C LYS A 32 9.69 -8.56 -15.01
N PHE A 33 9.67 -9.34 -13.92
CA PHE A 33 8.55 -9.31 -12.98
C PHE A 33 8.39 -7.94 -12.33
N VAL A 34 9.50 -7.31 -11.92
CA VAL A 34 9.50 -5.96 -11.33
C VAL A 34 8.97 -4.93 -12.33
N GLU A 35 9.51 -4.87 -13.55
CA GLU A 35 9.05 -3.93 -14.58
C GLU A 35 7.57 -4.14 -14.92
N GLY A 36 7.15 -5.40 -15.08
CA GLY A 36 5.76 -5.73 -15.37
C GLY A 36 4.80 -5.30 -14.26
N LEU A 37 5.10 -5.62 -12.99
CA LEU A 37 4.24 -5.27 -11.86
C LEU A 37 4.23 -3.76 -11.56
N GLN A 38 5.26 -3.02 -11.96
CA GLN A 38 5.28 -1.55 -11.94
C GLN A 38 4.50 -0.92 -13.11
N GLY A 39 4.08 -1.72 -14.09
CA GLY A 39 3.34 -1.27 -15.27
C GLY A 39 4.22 -0.69 -16.39
N PHE A 40 5.52 -0.99 -16.38
CA PHE A 40 6.47 -0.58 -17.42
C PHE A 40 6.65 -1.64 -18.53
N GLY A 41 6.12 -2.84 -18.34
CA GLY A 41 6.15 -3.93 -19.33
C GLY A 41 4.84 -4.71 -19.41
N ASP A 42 4.66 -5.44 -20.52
CA ASP A 42 3.45 -6.23 -20.81
C ASP A 42 3.63 -7.74 -20.57
N ASP A 43 4.78 -8.15 -20.04
CA ASP A 43 5.17 -9.56 -19.92
C ASP A 43 4.45 -10.30 -18.76
N VAL A 44 3.97 -9.55 -17.76
CA VAL A 44 3.33 -10.12 -16.56
C VAL A 44 1.82 -9.94 -16.63
N VAL A 45 1.09 -11.03 -16.44
CA VAL A 45 -0.37 -11.04 -16.41
C VAL A 45 -0.86 -11.54 -15.06
N LEU A 46 -1.84 -10.83 -14.49
CA LEU A 46 -2.55 -11.24 -13.28
C LEU A 46 -3.92 -11.81 -13.63
N GLY A 47 -4.28 -12.93 -13.01
CA GLY A 47 -5.62 -13.51 -13.09
C GLY A 47 -6.52 -13.06 -11.94
N ASP A 48 -7.79 -12.86 -12.24
CA ASP A 48 -8.88 -12.64 -11.27
C ASP A 48 -10.08 -13.51 -11.70
N GLY A 49 -10.07 -14.77 -11.26
CA GLY A 49 -11.00 -15.80 -11.69
C GLY A 49 -10.81 -16.14 -13.17
N SER A 50 -11.84 -15.84 -13.96
CA SER A 50 -11.82 -16.09 -15.41
C SER A 50 -11.33 -14.90 -16.24
N LYS A 51 -10.87 -13.82 -15.60
CA LYS A 51 -10.49 -12.56 -16.25
C LYS A 51 -9.04 -12.21 -15.97
N THR A 52 -8.48 -11.36 -16.82
CA THR A 52 -7.22 -10.69 -16.54
C THR A 52 -7.47 -9.42 -15.74
N ALA A 53 -6.63 -9.18 -14.74
CA ALA A 53 -6.65 -8.01 -13.90
C ALA A 53 -5.81 -6.88 -14.51
N VAL A 54 -6.25 -5.63 -14.31
CA VAL A 54 -5.50 -4.44 -14.73
C VAL A 54 -4.47 -4.11 -13.64
N LEU A 55 -3.19 -4.34 -13.94
CA LEU A 55 -2.06 -4.20 -13.00
C LEU A 55 -2.13 -2.93 -12.14
N THR A 56 -2.29 -1.76 -12.78
CA THR A 56 -2.33 -0.44 -12.10
C THR A 56 -3.49 -0.27 -11.11
N LYS A 57 -4.56 -1.06 -11.25
CA LYS A 57 -5.72 -1.06 -10.35
C LYS A 57 -5.67 -2.18 -9.33
N SER A 58 -4.85 -3.19 -9.57
CA SER A 58 -4.81 -4.43 -8.78
C SER A 58 -3.62 -4.51 -7.84
N ILE A 59 -2.58 -3.71 -8.07
CA ILE A 59 -1.34 -3.73 -7.30
C ILE A 59 -1.13 -2.40 -6.57
N LEU A 60 -0.65 -2.50 -5.34
CA LEU A 60 0.08 -1.43 -4.65
C LEU A 60 1.54 -1.86 -4.56
N TYR A 61 2.38 -1.29 -5.43
CA TYR A 61 3.79 -1.62 -5.50
C TYR A 61 4.55 -0.84 -4.41
N VAL A 62 5.15 -1.57 -3.48
CA VAL A 62 5.91 -1.02 -2.35
C VAL A 62 7.41 -1.03 -2.68
N GLY A 63 7.88 -2.10 -3.33
CA GLY A 63 9.29 -2.30 -3.66
C GLY A 63 10.10 -2.92 -2.51
N ASP A 64 11.39 -2.62 -2.47
CA ASP A 64 12.28 -3.11 -1.43
C ASP A 64 12.14 -2.27 -0.15
N CYS A 65 11.75 -2.90 0.95
CA CYS A 65 11.65 -2.24 2.25
C CYS A 65 13.02 -1.83 2.83
N ALA A 66 14.14 -2.33 2.31
CA ALA A 66 15.46 -1.83 2.64
C ALA A 66 15.65 -0.37 2.20
N ASP A 67 15.03 0.04 1.09
CA ASP A 67 15.12 1.39 0.55
C ASP A 67 14.28 2.41 1.34
N ILE A 68 14.33 3.66 0.87
CA ILE A 68 13.48 4.74 1.37
C ILE A 68 12.08 4.56 0.78
N VAL A 69 11.12 4.20 1.63
CA VAL A 69 9.71 4.08 1.26
C VAL A 69 9.00 5.43 1.50
N ASP A 70 8.37 5.98 0.46
CA ASP A 70 7.51 7.16 0.60
C ASP A 70 6.09 6.74 1.02
N TYR A 71 5.89 6.56 2.31
CA TYR A 71 4.59 6.20 2.88
C TYR A 71 3.49 7.23 2.58
N ASN A 72 3.84 8.51 2.42
CA ASN A 72 2.84 9.53 2.09
C ASN A 72 2.32 9.31 0.66
N ALA A 73 3.21 9.06 -0.30
CA ALA A 73 2.83 8.73 -1.67
C ALA A 73 1.93 7.48 -1.73
N LEU A 74 2.19 6.48 -0.90
CA LEU A 74 1.39 5.25 -0.83
C LEU A 74 0.00 5.49 -0.21
N PHE A 75 -0.08 6.19 0.93
CA PHE A 75 -1.25 6.11 1.81
C PHE A 75 -1.92 7.44 2.16
N GLN A 76 -1.23 8.58 2.09
CA GLN A 76 -1.76 9.86 2.63
C GLN A 76 -3.10 10.24 1.98
N LYS A 77 -3.21 10.10 0.65
CA LYS A 77 -4.43 10.43 -0.07
C LYS A 77 -5.61 9.56 0.36
N ALA A 78 -5.39 8.25 0.54
CA ALA A 78 -6.40 7.32 0.99
C ALA A 78 -6.80 7.58 2.45
N ALA A 79 -5.83 7.88 3.32
CA ALA A 79 -6.08 8.24 4.71
C ALA A 79 -6.93 9.51 4.85
N ILE A 80 -6.59 10.59 4.12
CA ILE A 80 -7.38 11.83 4.12
C ILE A 80 -8.81 11.55 3.64
N LYS A 81 -8.95 10.75 2.57
CA LYS A 81 -10.26 10.37 2.07
C LYS A 81 -11.07 9.62 3.14
N LYS A 82 -10.48 8.63 3.80
CA LYS A 82 -11.13 7.88 4.88
C LYS A 82 -11.60 8.80 6.00
N ILE A 83 -10.76 9.74 6.43
CA ILE A 83 -11.11 10.72 7.48
C ILE A 83 -12.30 11.59 7.04
N ILE A 84 -12.34 12.04 5.78
CA ILE A 84 -13.45 12.85 5.25
C ILE A 84 -14.73 12.02 5.19
N ASP A 85 -14.66 10.80 4.66
CA ASP A 85 -15.82 9.93 4.46
C ASP A 85 -16.42 9.43 5.79
N GLU A 86 -15.57 9.24 6.81
CA GLU A 86 -15.95 8.78 8.15
C GLU A 86 -16.02 9.92 9.18
N PHE A 87 -16.02 11.18 8.74
CA PHE A 87 -16.04 12.31 9.66
C PHE A 87 -17.37 12.38 10.41
N ASP A 88 -17.29 12.25 11.73
CA ASP A 88 -18.44 12.27 12.61
C ASP A 88 -19.25 13.58 12.50
N VAL A 89 -20.59 13.46 12.49
CA VAL A 89 -21.51 14.58 12.24
C VAL A 89 -21.47 15.63 13.36
N ASP A 90 -21.35 15.18 14.62
CA ASP A 90 -21.30 16.10 15.76
C ASP A 90 -19.97 16.86 15.75
N LYS A 91 -18.87 16.17 15.47
CA LYS A 91 -17.55 16.81 15.27
C LYS A 91 -17.56 17.76 14.07
N LEU A 92 -18.21 17.39 12.97
CA LEU A 92 -18.33 18.25 11.78
C LEU A 92 -19.06 19.55 12.13
N THR A 93 -20.18 19.43 12.84
CA THR A 93 -20.95 20.58 13.32
C THR A 93 -20.06 21.49 14.17
N ARG A 94 -19.29 20.91 15.10
CA ARG A 94 -18.35 21.69 15.92
C ARG A 94 -17.25 22.37 15.11
N VAL A 95 -16.72 21.71 14.07
CA VAL A 95 -15.73 22.31 13.16
C VAL A 95 -16.32 23.48 12.39
N LEU A 96 -17.57 23.38 11.93
CA LEU A 96 -18.28 24.46 11.24
C LEU A 96 -18.54 25.66 12.17
N GLU A 97 -18.88 25.42 13.44
CA GLU A 97 -19.01 26.49 14.44
C GLU A 97 -17.69 27.25 14.64
N LEU A 98 -16.59 26.51 14.84
CA LEU A 98 -15.24 27.10 14.98
C LEU A 98 -14.82 27.86 13.73
N GLN A 99 -15.23 27.40 12.55
CA GLN A 99 -14.98 28.10 11.30
C GLN A 99 -15.74 29.42 11.20
N VAL A 100 -16.99 29.46 11.68
CA VAL A 100 -17.76 30.72 11.76
C VAL A 100 -17.09 31.69 12.73
N GLU A 101 -16.69 31.21 13.91
CA GLU A 101 -15.99 32.02 14.91
C GLU A 101 -14.68 32.61 14.37
N LEU A 102 -13.85 31.78 13.71
CA LEU A 102 -12.62 32.23 13.05
C LEU A 102 -12.89 33.33 12.00
N LYS A 103 -13.95 33.19 11.21
CA LYS A 103 -14.31 34.20 10.20
C LYS A 103 -14.74 35.51 10.83
N THR A 104 -15.54 35.46 11.90
CA THR A 104 -15.96 36.66 12.62
C THR A 104 -14.76 37.44 13.13
N LEU A 105 -13.79 36.77 13.76
CA LEU A 105 -12.57 37.42 14.25
C LEU A 105 -11.78 38.11 13.13
N ILE A 106 -11.65 37.48 11.96
CA ILE A 106 -10.95 38.09 10.81
C ILE A 106 -11.77 39.27 10.24
N GLN A 107 -13.10 39.15 10.21
CA GLN A 107 -13.99 40.17 9.69
C GLN A 107 -13.97 41.43 10.55
N ASP A 108 -13.90 41.27 11.87
CA ASP A 108 -13.78 42.37 12.82
C ASP A 108 -12.49 43.17 12.57
N GLU A 109 -11.34 42.51 12.40
CA GLU A 109 -10.07 43.18 12.06
C GLU A 109 -10.12 43.91 10.69
N ILE A 110 -10.79 43.33 9.69
CA ILE A 110 -10.99 43.97 8.37
C ILE A 110 -11.78 45.27 8.53
N TRP A 111 -12.81 45.27 9.38
CA TRP A 111 -13.65 46.44 9.64
C TRP A 111 -12.94 47.50 10.48
N ASP A 112 -12.19 47.09 11.50
CA ASP A 112 -11.45 48.01 12.36
C ASP A 112 -10.41 48.83 11.57
N ASP A 113 -9.83 48.24 10.51
CA ASP A 113 -8.85 48.90 9.63
C ASP A 113 -9.45 49.49 8.32
N ASP A 114 -10.78 49.52 8.16
CA ASP A 114 -11.49 49.99 6.95
C ASP A 114 -10.95 49.33 5.64
N LEU A 115 -10.54 48.06 5.71
CA LEU A 115 -9.93 47.37 4.57
C LEU A 115 -11.00 46.91 3.57
N PRO A 116 -10.80 47.13 2.24
CA PRO A 116 -11.74 46.70 1.21
C PRO A 116 -11.55 45.21 0.87
N LEU A 117 -11.67 44.33 1.86
CA LEU A 117 -11.47 42.89 1.76
C LEU A 117 -12.76 42.13 2.07
N GLU A 118 -12.95 41.01 1.38
CA GLU A 118 -14.08 40.09 1.55
C GLU A 118 -13.55 38.70 1.92
N ILE A 119 -14.19 38.02 2.87
CA ILE A 119 -13.91 36.62 3.16
C ILE A 119 -14.74 35.74 2.22
N SER A 120 -14.08 35.14 1.21
CA SER A 120 -14.74 34.23 0.27
C SER A 120 -15.36 33.01 0.99
N SER A 121 -16.57 32.61 0.59
CA SER A 121 -17.30 31.52 1.24
C SER A 121 -16.90 30.14 0.71
N SER A 122 -16.14 29.41 1.53
CA SER A 122 -16.35 27.99 1.94
C SER A 122 -14.99 27.38 2.29
N LEU A 123 -14.67 27.35 3.58
CA LEU A 123 -13.65 26.40 4.05
C LEU A 123 -14.42 25.08 4.12
N ASP A 124 -14.21 24.18 3.16
CA ASP A 124 -14.75 22.83 3.26
C ASP A 124 -13.87 21.99 4.20
N LEU A 125 -14.42 20.89 4.72
CA LEU A 125 -13.70 19.99 5.63
C LEU A 125 -12.37 19.50 5.02
N LYS A 126 -12.36 19.30 3.70
CA LYS A 126 -11.17 18.89 2.94
C LYS A 126 -10.06 19.94 3.03
N THR A 127 -10.40 21.22 2.90
CA THR A 127 -9.46 22.33 3.04
C THR A 127 -8.94 22.42 4.47
N ALA A 128 -9.81 22.28 5.49
CA ALA A 128 -9.38 22.24 6.90
C ALA A 128 -8.39 21.11 7.18
N ILE A 129 -8.70 19.90 6.73
CA ILE A 129 -7.82 18.72 6.89
C ILE A 129 -6.51 18.92 6.15
N SER A 130 -6.54 19.52 4.95
CA SER A 130 -5.32 19.81 4.18
C SER A 130 -4.40 20.82 4.88
N MET A 131 -4.97 21.80 5.59
CA MET A 131 -4.20 22.78 6.37
C MET A 131 -3.42 22.14 7.52
N ALA A 132 -3.91 21.02 8.07
CA ALA A 132 -3.22 20.26 9.11
C ALA A 132 -1.97 19.53 8.57
N LYS A 133 -1.76 19.46 7.25
CA LYS A 133 -0.60 18.82 6.60
C LYS A 133 -0.32 17.42 7.14
N LEU A 134 -1.37 16.61 7.29
CA LEU A 134 -1.28 15.25 7.80
C LEU A 134 -0.22 14.43 7.07
N ARG A 135 0.55 13.63 7.79
CA ARG A 135 1.57 12.72 7.24
C ARG A 135 1.43 11.36 7.90
N VAL A 136 1.89 10.32 7.21
CA VAL A 136 2.05 9.01 7.83
C VAL A 136 3.11 9.12 8.93
N ASP A 137 2.76 8.69 10.14
CA ASP A 137 3.68 8.65 11.27
C ASP A 137 4.60 7.44 11.14
N VAL A 138 5.90 7.71 11.02
CA VAL A 138 6.95 6.69 10.88
C VAL A 138 7.87 6.64 12.10
N SER A 139 7.48 7.28 13.21
CA SER A 139 8.31 7.38 14.42
C SER A 139 8.59 6.03 15.10
N SER A 140 7.73 5.04 14.88
CA SER A 140 7.87 3.67 15.42
C SER A 140 8.73 2.74 14.58
N VAL A 141 9.20 3.17 13.40
CA VAL A 141 9.96 2.32 12.47
C VAL A 141 11.42 2.19 12.92
N GLY A 142 11.78 1.06 13.54
CA GLY A 142 13.13 0.79 14.03
C GLY A 142 13.91 -0.28 13.25
N SER A 143 13.21 -1.12 12.48
CA SER A 143 13.77 -2.25 11.73
C SER A 143 13.14 -2.43 10.35
N LEU A 144 13.71 -3.31 9.52
CA LEU A 144 13.13 -3.66 8.21
C LEU A 144 11.77 -4.35 8.36
N PHE A 145 11.62 -5.16 9.40
CA PHE A 145 10.33 -5.76 9.71
C PHE A 145 9.30 -4.71 10.11
N ASP A 146 9.68 -3.69 10.90
CA ASP A 146 8.76 -2.59 11.24
C ASP A 146 8.35 -1.79 10.00
N LYS A 147 9.24 -1.65 9.01
CA LYS A 147 8.89 -1.03 7.73
C LYS A 147 7.83 -1.84 6.97
N ILE A 148 7.98 -3.16 6.90
CA ILE A 148 7.02 -4.08 6.27
C ILE A 148 5.68 -4.01 7.03
N GLN A 149 5.73 -4.09 8.36
CA GLN A 149 4.54 -4.05 9.19
C GLN A 149 3.81 -2.71 9.09
N MET A 150 4.55 -1.58 9.01
CA MET A 150 3.96 -0.27 8.76
C MET A 150 3.12 -0.22 7.47
N VAL A 151 3.60 -0.87 6.40
CA VAL A 151 2.84 -0.99 5.14
C VAL A 151 1.58 -1.81 5.35
N VAL A 152 1.69 -2.98 5.98
CA VAL A 152 0.57 -3.90 6.19
C VAL A 152 -0.48 -3.31 7.13
N ASP A 153 -0.06 -2.75 8.28
CA ASP A 153 -0.95 -2.11 9.25
C ASP A 153 -1.71 -0.94 8.62
N THR A 154 -0.99 -0.08 7.87
CA THR A 154 -1.60 1.08 7.22
C THR A 154 -2.54 0.64 6.11
N ALA A 155 -2.15 -0.32 5.28
CA ALA A 155 -3.00 -0.88 4.23
C ALA A 155 -4.27 -1.52 4.80
N GLY A 156 -4.14 -2.33 5.86
CA GLY A 156 -5.26 -2.97 6.56
C GLY A 156 -6.19 -1.94 7.19
N ALA A 157 -5.64 -0.93 7.88
CA ALA A 157 -6.42 0.16 8.44
C ALA A 157 -7.18 0.96 7.38
N LEU A 158 -6.65 1.07 6.16
CA LEU A 158 -7.29 1.74 5.03
C LEU A 158 -8.21 0.82 4.20
N ALA A 159 -8.35 -0.45 4.60
CA ALA A 159 -9.07 -1.47 3.83
C ALA A 159 -8.61 -1.53 2.37
N GLU A 160 -7.29 -1.51 2.16
CA GLU A 160 -6.67 -1.63 0.85
C GLU A 160 -7.01 -2.99 0.22
N ASN A 161 -7.53 -2.97 -1.00
CA ASN A 161 -7.98 -4.17 -1.70
C ASN A 161 -7.00 -4.63 -2.79
N ARG A 162 -5.98 -3.82 -3.09
CA ARG A 162 -4.91 -4.17 -4.01
C ARG A 162 -3.94 -5.13 -3.36
N MET A 163 -3.39 -6.04 -4.15
CA MET A 163 -2.29 -6.90 -3.72
C MET A 163 -1.05 -6.02 -3.47
N LEU A 164 -0.44 -6.18 -2.29
CA LEU A 164 0.82 -5.55 -1.96
C LEU A 164 1.95 -6.28 -2.69
N VAL A 165 2.90 -5.56 -3.28
CA VAL A 165 4.09 -6.14 -3.91
C VAL A 165 5.35 -5.59 -3.26
N THR A 166 6.14 -6.49 -2.67
CA THR A 166 7.40 -6.19 -1.99
C THR A 166 8.55 -6.99 -2.59
N LEU A 167 9.78 -6.58 -2.30
CA LEU A 167 10.98 -7.31 -2.65
C LEU A 167 11.73 -7.74 -1.40
N HIS A 168 12.29 -8.94 -1.44
CA HIS A 168 13.28 -9.43 -0.48
C HIS A 168 12.77 -9.58 0.97
N THR A 169 11.46 -9.71 1.16
CA THR A 169 10.84 -9.77 2.50
C THR A 169 11.36 -10.95 3.30
N THR A 170 11.57 -12.10 2.65
CA THR A 170 12.05 -13.32 3.33
C THR A 170 13.51 -13.24 3.74
N GLN A 171 14.28 -12.30 3.18
CA GLN A 171 15.65 -12.02 3.58
C GLN A 171 15.72 -11.15 4.84
N TYR A 172 14.68 -10.36 5.11
CA TYR A 172 14.61 -9.42 6.23
C TYR A 172 13.88 -9.98 7.45
N CYS A 173 13.13 -11.06 7.27
CA CYS A 173 12.28 -11.65 8.29
C CYS A 173 12.79 -13.02 8.73
N ASN A 174 12.70 -13.31 10.03
CA ASN A 174 12.78 -14.67 10.52
C ASN A 174 11.43 -15.42 10.36
N ASN A 175 11.42 -16.72 10.63
CA ASN A 175 10.22 -17.55 10.45
C ASN A 175 9.03 -17.08 11.30
N ASP A 176 9.26 -16.65 12.55
CA ASP A 176 8.18 -16.18 13.42
C ASP A 176 7.55 -14.88 12.88
N GLN A 177 8.39 -13.99 12.35
CA GLN A 177 7.96 -12.77 11.67
C GLN A 177 7.18 -13.06 10.40
N LEU A 178 7.60 -14.04 9.58
CA LEU A 178 6.86 -14.44 8.38
C LEU A 178 5.50 -15.07 8.70
N ILE A 179 5.42 -15.90 9.76
CA ILE A 179 4.16 -16.46 10.25
C ILE A 179 3.24 -15.35 10.75
N TYR A 180 3.78 -14.41 11.54
CA TYR A 180 3.02 -13.26 12.02
C TYR A 180 2.47 -12.42 10.86
N LEU A 181 3.33 -12.06 9.90
CA LEU A 181 2.99 -11.30 8.70
C LEU A 181 1.88 -11.99 7.90
N HIS A 182 2.02 -13.30 7.64
CA HIS A 182 1.00 -14.07 6.93
C HIS A 182 -0.35 -14.01 7.63
N ARG A 183 -0.39 -14.23 8.95
CA ARG A 183 -1.64 -14.21 9.74
C ARG A 183 -2.27 -12.83 9.81
N ASP A 184 -1.47 -11.78 9.90
CA ASP A 184 -1.99 -10.42 9.93
C ASP A 184 -2.58 -9.99 8.56
N LEU A 185 -1.93 -10.39 7.46
CA LEU A 185 -2.50 -10.25 6.12
C LEU A 185 -3.85 -10.99 6.01
N LEU A 186 -3.95 -12.24 6.50
CA LEU A 186 -5.21 -12.99 6.50
C LEU A 186 -6.30 -12.31 7.32
N LYS A 187 -5.97 -11.80 8.52
CA LYS A 187 -6.90 -11.10 9.41
C LYS A 187 -7.51 -9.87 8.73
N ASN A 188 -6.72 -9.17 7.92
CA ASN A 188 -7.16 -8.00 7.17
C ASN A 188 -7.72 -8.34 5.77
N GLY A 189 -7.80 -9.62 5.39
CA GLY A 189 -8.27 -10.04 4.06
C GLY A 189 -7.37 -9.58 2.91
N MET A 190 -6.07 -9.40 3.19
CA MET A 190 -5.09 -8.86 2.26
C MET A 190 -4.21 -9.95 1.63
N GLN A 191 -3.61 -9.60 0.50
CA GLN A 191 -2.65 -10.41 -0.23
C GLN A 191 -1.35 -9.65 -0.38
N LEU A 192 -0.23 -10.32 -0.13
CA LEU A 192 1.10 -9.80 -0.39
C LEU A 192 1.86 -10.79 -1.28
N LEU A 193 2.46 -10.27 -2.34
CA LEU A 193 3.40 -10.97 -3.21
C LEU A 193 4.80 -10.43 -2.97
N ASP A 194 5.67 -11.29 -2.47
CA ASP A 194 7.08 -11.02 -2.28
C ASP A 194 7.88 -11.64 -3.43
N LEU A 195 8.69 -10.83 -4.10
CA LEU A 195 9.60 -11.31 -5.13
C LEU A 195 11.01 -11.45 -4.57
N GLU A 196 11.62 -12.60 -4.85
CA GLU A 196 12.92 -12.98 -4.31
C GLU A 196 13.90 -13.36 -5.42
N CYS A 197 15.14 -12.85 -5.35
CA CYS A 197 16.23 -13.41 -6.14
C CYS A 197 16.97 -14.43 -5.29
N CYS A 198 16.78 -15.72 -5.57
CA CYS A 198 17.32 -16.78 -4.72
C CYS A 198 17.71 -18.01 -5.54
N ASN A 199 18.73 -18.74 -5.09
CA ASN A 199 19.24 -19.93 -5.77
C ASN A 199 18.59 -21.24 -5.29
N LYS A 200 17.62 -21.14 -4.38
CA LYS A 200 16.91 -22.26 -3.79
C LYS A 200 15.50 -21.84 -3.46
N ARG A 201 14.61 -22.81 -3.44
CA ARG A 201 13.23 -22.62 -3.02
C ARG A 201 13.17 -22.05 -1.59
N VAL A 202 12.35 -21.02 -1.42
CA VAL A 202 12.01 -20.48 -0.10
C VAL A 202 11.01 -21.41 0.58
N THR A 203 11.37 -21.94 1.74
CA THR A 203 10.48 -22.78 2.55
C THR A 203 9.74 -21.90 3.54
N LEU A 204 8.42 -21.80 3.39
CA LEU A 204 7.55 -21.10 4.34
C LEU A 204 6.84 -22.12 5.24
N THR A 205 6.67 -21.77 6.51
CA THR A 205 5.82 -22.55 7.44
C THR A 205 4.34 -22.34 7.13
N GLU A 206 3.95 -21.12 6.78
CA GLU A 206 2.59 -20.71 6.39
C GLU A 206 2.68 -19.80 5.16
N GLY A 207 1.63 -19.79 4.34
CA GLY A 207 1.60 -19.08 3.06
C GLY A 207 2.07 -19.93 1.88
N ARG A 208 2.18 -19.28 0.72
CA ARG A 208 2.45 -19.96 -0.55
C ARG A 208 3.80 -19.56 -1.11
N SER A 209 4.53 -20.51 -1.67
CA SER A 209 5.87 -20.28 -2.24
C SER A 209 6.02 -20.99 -3.57
N HIS A 210 6.34 -20.22 -4.59
CA HIS A 210 6.74 -20.72 -5.90
C HIS A 210 8.23 -20.42 -6.12
N TYR A 211 8.90 -21.28 -6.87
CA TYR A 211 10.30 -21.09 -7.22
C TYR A 211 10.54 -21.41 -8.68
N VAL A 212 11.31 -20.57 -9.38
CA VAL A 212 11.72 -20.76 -10.76
C VAL A 212 13.24 -20.87 -10.82
N ASP A 213 13.73 -22.04 -11.24
CA ASP A 213 15.17 -22.28 -11.37
C ASP A 213 15.75 -21.69 -12.68
N GLY A 214 17.05 -21.89 -12.88
CA GLY A 214 17.79 -21.26 -13.99
C GLY A 214 17.41 -21.81 -15.36
N ASP A 215 16.76 -22.99 -15.37
CA ASP A 215 16.28 -23.66 -16.57
C ASP A 215 14.78 -23.40 -16.78
N TYR A 216 14.21 -22.41 -16.09
CA TYR A 216 12.80 -22.01 -16.15
C TYR A 216 11.83 -23.09 -15.63
N VAL A 217 12.32 -24.06 -14.85
CA VAL A 217 11.47 -25.08 -14.22
C VAL A 217 10.83 -24.51 -12.96
N GLN A 218 9.52 -24.70 -12.83
CA GLN A 218 8.72 -24.21 -11.71
C GLN A 218 8.51 -25.27 -10.63
N PHE A 219 8.64 -24.85 -9.37
CA PHE A 219 8.42 -25.66 -8.18
C PHE A 219 7.41 -24.96 -7.28
N SER A 220 6.52 -25.74 -6.66
CA SER A 220 5.49 -25.26 -5.72
C SER A 220 5.41 -26.12 -4.48
#